data_AF-A0A941WQ78-F1
#
_entry.id   AF-A0A941WQ78-F1
#
_cell.length_a   1.000
_cell.length_b   1.000
_cell.length_c   1.000
_cell.angle_alpha   90.00
_cell.angle_beta   90.00
_cell.angle_gamma   90.00
#
_symmetry.space_group_name_H-M   'P 1'
#
loop_
_entity.id
_entity.type
_entity.pdbx_description
1 polymer ?
#
loop_
_entity_poly.entity_id
_entity_poly.type
_entity_poly.pdbx_seq_one_letter_code
_entity_poly.pdbx_strand_id
1 'polypeptide(L)'
;LVRRRDRVAETAVLVLLLACFAFSASAPGNAVRAATLSGGMSAPRAVLQAFYFGVALMGSWFSLPLLVVWALVAWQLSEAIRGCPCRFNHPVWITALSVCLFCAQLAPTLYTGNYLGDGRTLNTYFYTFVLMSCALVLYWLGWAQRRAEDRLPFAAIGTARRDGLRLAAFAAALVLLAVGCVSYRPEGSADWSLWNTASGSAVRSLMTGQAAAYDAAMDARDAAMNDPENTRPVLTPVDDIPSAFMGDALNADNLDYVLSLYAEYYEKQQVTAAEGE
;
A
#
# COMPACT_ATOMS: atom_id res chain seq x y z
N LEU A 1 11.46 39.14 9.60
CA LEU A 1 11.96 39.02 8.21
C LEU A 1 12.08 37.55 7.77
N VAL A 2 12.69 36.66 8.56
CA VAL A 2 12.78 35.20 8.28
C VAL A 2 11.41 34.57 7.94
N ARG A 3 10.43 34.68 8.84
CA ARG A 3 9.06 34.14 8.66
C ARG A 3 8.28 34.65 7.44
N ARG A 4 8.65 35.79 6.86
CA ARG A 4 8.05 36.32 5.60
C ARG A 4 8.72 35.71 4.37
N ARG A 5 10.04 35.48 4.45
CA ARG A 5 10.84 34.87 3.39
C ARG A 5 10.48 33.39 3.22
N ASP A 6 10.15 32.70 4.32
CA ASP A 6 9.67 31.32 4.31
C ASP A 6 8.31 31.19 3.59
N ARG A 7 7.36 32.08 3.87
CA ARG A 7 6.05 32.09 3.19
C ARG A 7 6.16 32.37 1.69
N VAL A 8 7.09 33.23 1.28
CA VAL A 8 7.33 33.50 -0.14
C VAL A 8 7.90 32.25 -0.83
N ALA A 9 8.83 31.56 -0.19
CA ALA A 9 9.37 30.30 -0.70
C ALA A 9 8.30 29.19 -0.77
N GLU A 10 7.50 29.01 0.30
CA GLU A 10 6.37 28.08 0.34
C GLU A 10 5.36 28.36 -0.78
N THR A 11 5.01 29.64 -0.97
CA THR A 11 4.08 30.06 -2.03
C THR A 11 4.69 29.81 -3.42
N ALA A 12 5.98 30.11 -3.61
CA ALA A 12 6.66 29.85 -4.87
C ALA A 12 6.70 28.36 -5.20
N VAL A 13 6.98 27.49 -4.20
CA VAL A 13 6.94 26.04 -4.36
C VAL A 13 5.52 25.57 -4.70
N LEU A 14 4.49 26.08 -4.02
CA LEU A 14 3.11 25.73 -4.32
C LEU A 14 2.74 26.11 -5.76
N VAL A 15 3.07 27.32 -6.20
CA VAL A 15 2.82 27.79 -7.58
C VAL A 15 3.55 26.91 -8.59
N LEU A 16 4.81 26.55 -8.31
CA LEU A 16 5.58 25.64 -9.16
C LEU A 16 4.92 24.26 -9.24
N LEU A 17 4.49 23.68 -8.11
CA LEU A 17 3.81 22.39 -8.08
C LEU A 17 2.49 22.42 -8.84
N LEU A 18 1.72 23.51 -8.73
CA LEU A 18 0.48 23.71 -9.48
C LEU A 18 0.76 23.84 -10.99
N ALA A 19 1.82 24.54 -11.39
CA ALA A 19 2.24 24.65 -12.78
C ALA A 19 2.69 23.30 -13.35
N CYS A 20 3.51 22.55 -12.61
CA CYS A 20 3.92 21.19 -12.98
C CYS A 20 2.72 20.25 -13.08
N PHE A 21 1.77 20.35 -12.16
CA PHE A 21 0.53 19.58 -12.20
C PHE A 21 -0.31 19.93 -13.44
N ALA A 22 -0.49 21.21 -13.74
CA ALA A 22 -1.23 21.64 -14.93
C ALA A 22 -0.55 21.17 -16.22
N PHE A 23 0.78 21.29 -16.32
CA PHE A 23 1.55 20.78 -17.44
C PHE A 23 1.39 19.27 -17.61
N SER A 24 1.54 18.50 -16.52
CA SER A 24 1.36 17.05 -16.52
C SER A 24 -0.07 16.65 -16.90
N ALA A 25 -1.10 17.30 -16.35
CA ALA A 25 -2.50 17.00 -16.59
C ALA A 25 -2.94 17.33 -18.03
N SER A 26 -2.42 18.41 -18.60
CA SER A 26 -2.73 18.86 -19.97
C SER A 26 -1.92 18.18 -21.06
N ALA A 27 -1.02 17.26 -20.71
CA ALA A 27 -0.22 16.53 -21.69
C ALA A 27 -1.13 15.72 -22.65
N PRO A 28 -0.96 15.85 -23.98
CA PRO A 28 -1.84 15.22 -24.96
C PRO A 28 -1.82 13.69 -24.89
N GLY A 29 -0.72 13.10 -24.43
CA GLY A 29 -0.61 11.65 -24.18
C GLY A 29 -1.62 11.13 -23.17
N ASN A 30 -2.11 11.96 -22.24
CA ASN A 30 -3.16 11.55 -21.30
C ASN A 30 -4.48 11.26 -22.03
N ALA A 31 -4.82 12.06 -23.05
CA ALA A 31 -6.03 11.84 -23.85
C ALA A 31 -5.92 10.56 -24.69
N VAL A 32 -4.75 10.29 -25.26
CA VAL A 32 -4.49 9.05 -26.01
C VAL A 32 -4.61 7.82 -25.11
N ARG A 33 -4.01 7.86 -23.91
CA ARG A 33 -4.13 6.77 -22.92
C ARG A 33 -5.54 6.61 -22.37
N ALA A 34 -6.28 7.71 -22.21
CA ALA A 34 -7.68 7.66 -21.80
C ALA A 34 -8.56 6.98 -22.86
N ALA A 35 -8.23 7.14 -24.16
CA ALA A 35 -8.96 6.49 -25.24
C ALA A 35 -8.77 4.95 -25.28
N THR A 36 -7.67 4.43 -24.73
CA THR A 36 -7.42 2.98 -24.64
C THR A 36 -8.05 2.34 -23.39
N LEU A 37 -8.49 3.15 -22.42
CA LEU A 37 -9.08 2.67 -21.17
C LEU A 37 -10.61 2.70 -21.27
N SER A 38 -11.23 1.53 -21.40
CA SER A 38 -12.69 1.41 -21.29
C SER A 38 -13.13 1.41 -19.82
N GLY A 39 -14.02 2.33 -19.43
CA GLY A 39 -14.66 2.30 -18.10
C GLY A 39 -14.24 3.38 -17.09
N GLY A 40 -13.46 4.40 -17.52
CA GLY A 40 -13.17 5.57 -16.68
C GLY A 40 -14.43 6.38 -16.30
N MET A 41 -14.38 7.09 -15.18
CA MET A 41 -15.47 7.96 -14.72
C MET A 41 -15.06 9.44 -14.71
N SER A 42 -16.05 10.34 -14.68
CA SER A 42 -15.77 11.78 -14.62
C SER A 42 -15.03 12.15 -13.32
N ALA A 43 -14.15 13.16 -13.38
CA ALA A 43 -13.36 13.58 -12.22
C ALA A 43 -14.19 13.86 -10.95
N PRO A 44 -15.37 14.54 -11.03
CA PRO A 44 -16.20 14.73 -9.85
C PRO A 44 -16.75 13.41 -9.28
N ARG A 45 -17.12 12.45 -10.14
CA ARG A 45 -17.57 11.12 -9.70
C ARG A 45 -16.43 10.34 -9.06
N ALA A 46 -15.23 10.40 -9.63
CA ALA A 46 -14.04 9.76 -9.06
C ALA A 46 -13.73 10.29 -7.67
N VAL A 47 -13.81 11.61 -7.45
CA VAL A 47 -13.62 12.20 -6.12
C VAL A 47 -14.68 11.71 -5.13
N LEU A 48 -15.96 11.69 -5.50
CA LEU A 48 -17.03 11.21 -4.63
C LEU A 48 -16.88 9.71 -4.28
N GLN A 49 -16.56 8.88 -5.28
CA GLN A 49 -16.30 7.47 -5.06
C GLN A 49 -15.04 7.23 -4.22
N ALA A 50 -14.02 8.07 -4.37
CA ALA A 50 -12.81 8.01 -3.56
C ALA A 50 -13.10 8.21 -2.07
N PHE A 51 -14.06 9.09 -1.72
CA PHE A 51 -14.54 9.19 -0.34
C PHE A 51 -15.30 7.95 0.11
N TYR A 52 -16.22 7.43 -0.71
CA TYR A 52 -16.99 6.23 -0.38
C TYR A 52 -16.09 5.03 -0.11
N PHE A 53 -15.22 4.69 -1.07
CA PHE A 53 -14.29 3.58 -0.94
C PHE A 53 -13.20 3.84 0.09
N GLY A 54 -12.71 5.07 0.20
CA GLY A 54 -11.69 5.42 1.18
C GLY A 54 -12.17 5.17 2.61
N VAL A 55 -13.38 5.62 2.95
CA VAL A 55 -13.98 5.38 4.27
C VAL A 55 -14.29 3.89 4.48
N ALA A 56 -14.78 3.19 3.46
CA ALA A 56 -15.01 1.75 3.53
C ALA A 56 -13.72 0.97 3.81
N LEU A 57 -12.62 1.32 3.14
CA LEU A 57 -11.30 0.70 3.34
C LEU A 57 -10.78 0.95 4.75
N MET A 58 -10.85 2.20 5.24
CA MET A 58 -10.47 2.51 6.63
C MET A 58 -11.22 1.64 7.64
N GLY A 59 -12.53 1.45 7.43
CA GLY A 59 -13.36 0.59 8.27
C GLY A 59 -12.95 -0.88 8.17
N SER A 60 -12.70 -1.38 6.96
CA SER A 60 -12.31 -2.77 6.73
C SER A 60 -10.93 -3.14 7.27
N TRP A 61 -9.99 -2.18 7.30
CA TRP A 61 -8.63 -2.39 7.80
C TRP A 61 -8.48 -2.11 9.29
N PHE A 62 -9.51 -1.53 9.91
CA PHE A 62 -9.55 -1.37 11.35
C PHE A 62 -9.52 -2.74 12.01
N SER A 63 -8.51 -2.98 12.84
CA SER A 63 -8.23 -4.30 13.38
C SER A 63 -7.54 -4.21 14.73
N LEU A 64 -7.60 -5.31 15.51
CA LEU A 64 -6.93 -5.39 16.81
C LEU A 64 -5.40 -5.20 16.72
N PRO A 65 -4.68 -5.77 15.73
CA PRO A 65 -3.25 -5.48 15.57
C PRO A 65 -2.96 -4.00 15.36
N LEU A 66 -3.79 -3.30 14.58
CA LEU A 66 -3.63 -1.86 14.37
C LEU A 66 -3.81 -1.06 15.67
N LEU A 67 -4.79 -1.45 16.53
CA LEU A 67 -4.96 -0.84 17.85
C LEU A 67 -3.73 -1.04 18.74
N VAL A 68 -3.11 -2.22 18.69
CA VAL A 68 -1.86 -2.51 19.42
C VAL A 68 -0.73 -1.60 18.92
N VAL A 69 -0.58 -1.44 17.60
CA VAL A 69 0.39 -0.51 16.99
C VAL A 69 0.14 0.92 17.46
N TRP A 70 -1.10 1.40 17.42
CA TRP A 70 -1.46 2.74 17.90
C TRP A 70 -1.09 2.95 19.36
N ALA A 71 -1.41 1.98 20.22
CA ALA A 71 -1.07 2.03 21.64
C ALA A 71 0.45 2.08 21.86
N LEU A 72 1.21 1.23 21.15
CA LEU A 72 2.67 1.20 21.22
C LEU A 72 3.29 2.53 20.80
N VAL A 73 2.86 3.07 19.66
CA VAL A 73 3.37 4.35 19.13
C VAL A 73 3.03 5.51 20.05
N ALA A 74 1.77 5.61 20.49
CA ALA A 74 1.32 6.63 21.44
C ALA A 74 2.14 6.59 22.72
N TRP A 75 2.40 5.39 23.22
CA TRP A 75 3.13 5.19 24.45
C TRP A 75 4.62 5.51 24.32
N GLN A 76 5.28 4.96 23.31
CA GLN A 76 6.71 5.15 23.06
C GLN A 76 7.07 6.62 22.82
N LEU A 77 6.17 7.35 22.16
CA LEU A 77 6.37 8.77 21.84
C LEU A 77 5.68 9.71 22.83
N SER A 78 5.06 9.21 23.89
CA SER A 78 4.27 10.03 24.83
C SER A 78 5.04 11.18 25.46
N GLU A 79 6.27 10.93 25.94
CA GLU A 79 7.11 11.97 26.54
C GLU A 79 7.67 12.94 25.48
N ALA A 80 7.96 12.44 24.27
CA ALA A 80 8.40 13.27 23.16
C ALA A 80 7.29 14.24 22.72
N ILE A 81 6.04 13.78 22.68
CA ILE A 81 4.87 14.61 22.38
C ILE A 81 4.65 15.65 23.49
N ARG A 82 4.81 15.29 24.78
CA ARG A 82 4.74 16.26 25.90
C ARG A 82 5.79 17.36 25.77
N GLY A 83 7.03 17.00 25.41
CA GLY A 83 8.13 17.95 25.20
C GLY A 83 8.03 18.76 23.90
N CYS A 84 7.11 18.41 23.00
CA CYS A 84 6.97 19.06 21.70
C CYS A 84 6.38 20.47 21.81
N PRO A 85 6.92 21.49 21.13
CA PRO A 85 6.37 22.85 21.15
C PRO A 85 5.01 22.99 20.43
N CYS A 86 4.51 21.92 19.82
CA CYS A 86 3.22 21.90 19.13
C CYS A 86 2.04 22.07 20.10
N ARG A 87 1.02 22.83 19.66
CA ARG A 87 -0.17 23.16 20.45
C ARG A 87 -1.30 22.13 20.32
N PHE A 88 -1.36 21.40 19.20
CA PHE A 88 -2.40 20.37 18.94
C PHE A 88 -3.86 20.87 18.99
N ASN A 89 -4.12 22.15 18.77
CA ASN A 89 -5.43 22.78 19.04
C ASN A 89 -6.61 22.35 18.15
N HIS A 90 -6.35 21.68 17.01
CA HIS A 90 -7.37 21.45 15.98
C HIS A 90 -7.50 19.96 15.60
N PRO A 91 -7.73 19.05 16.56
CA PRO A 91 -7.70 17.61 16.29
C PRO A 91 -8.75 17.17 15.27
N VAL A 92 -9.95 17.77 15.29
CA VAL A 92 -11.03 17.44 14.34
C VAL A 92 -10.67 17.86 12.92
N TRP A 93 -10.15 19.08 12.72
CA TRP A 93 -9.76 19.56 11.39
C TRP A 93 -8.59 18.79 10.81
N ILE A 94 -7.61 18.42 11.64
CA ILE A 94 -6.49 17.57 11.22
C ILE A 94 -6.99 16.16 10.87
N THR A 95 -7.95 15.62 11.63
CA THR A 95 -8.59 14.34 11.28
C THR A 95 -9.31 14.43 9.94
N ALA A 96 -10.13 15.46 9.73
CA ALA A 96 -10.83 15.67 8.47
C ALA A 96 -9.87 15.83 7.29
N LEU A 97 -8.81 16.63 7.44
CA LEU A 97 -7.77 16.78 6.42
C LEU A 97 -7.09 15.45 6.11
N SER A 98 -6.72 14.68 7.13
CA SER A 98 -6.14 13.35 6.94
C SER A 98 -7.09 12.41 6.20
N VAL A 99 -8.37 12.40 6.53
CA VAL A 99 -9.35 11.60 5.78
C VAL A 99 -9.43 12.07 4.33
N CYS A 100 -9.48 13.37 4.06
CA CYS A 100 -9.49 13.91 2.69
C CYS A 100 -8.23 13.53 1.91
N LEU A 101 -7.04 13.64 2.52
CA LEU A 101 -5.77 13.27 1.88
C LEU A 101 -5.70 11.78 1.59
N PHE A 102 -6.14 10.94 2.53
CA PHE A 102 -6.24 9.51 2.32
C PHE A 102 -7.21 9.18 1.19
N CYS A 103 -8.39 9.80 1.14
CA CYS A 103 -9.35 9.55 0.08
C CYS A 103 -8.82 10.03 -1.29
N ALA A 104 -8.13 11.17 -1.32
CA ALA A 104 -7.63 11.77 -2.57
C ALA A 104 -6.71 10.84 -3.36
N GLN A 105 -5.92 9.96 -2.70
CA GLN A 105 -5.03 9.03 -3.40
C GLN A 105 -5.77 7.95 -4.21
N LEU A 106 -7.06 7.68 -3.92
CA LEU A 106 -7.88 6.72 -4.66
C LEU A 106 -8.44 7.32 -5.97
N ALA A 107 -8.55 8.65 -6.03
CA ALA A 107 -9.22 9.32 -7.14
C ALA A 107 -8.58 9.03 -8.51
N PRO A 108 -7.24 8.95 -8.67
CA PRO A 108 -6.61 8.63 -9.95
C PRO A 108 -6.98 7.25 -10.50
N THR A 109 -6.96 6.20 -9.67
CA THR A 109 -7.28 4.84 -10.15
C THR A 109 -8.75 4.72 -10.53
N LEU A 110 -9.64 5.33 -9.74
CA LEU A 110 -11.07 5.38 -10.04
C LEU A 110 -11.36 6.18 -11.31
N TYR A 111 -10.68 7.32 -11.50
CA TYR A 111 -10.82 8.16 -12.70
C TYR A 111 -10.42 7.40 -13.97
N THR A 112 -9.31 6.67 -13.92
CA THR A 112 -8.79 5.90 -15.07
C THR A 112 -9.55 4.60 -15.36
N GLY A 113 -10.48 4.19 -14.51
CA GLY A 113 -11.24 2.94 -14.68
C GLY A 113 -10.58 1.70 -14.07
N ASN A 114 -9.41 1.84 -13.43
CA ASN A 114 -8.69 0.75 -12.75
C ASN A 114 -9.29 0.41 -11.36
N TYR A 115 -10.49 0.90 -11.05
CA TYR A 115 -11.15 0.73 -9.76
C TYR A 115 -10.24 1.10 -8.58
N LEU A 116 -10.02 0.21 -7.60
CA LEU A 116 -9.11 0.42 -6.47
C LEU A 116 -7.62 0.19 -6.81
N GLY A 117 -7.32 -0.21 -8.06
CA GLY A 117 -5.98 -0.56 -8.52
C GLY A 117 -5.54 -1.97 -8.11
N ASP A 118 -4.37 -2.36 -8.61
CA ASP A 118 -3.76 -3.67 -8.32
C ASP A 118 -3.34 -3.82 -6.85
N GLY A 119 -2.93 -5.03 -6.44
CA GLY A 119 -2.45 -5.31 -5.08
C GLY A 119 -1.36 -4.36 -4.57
N ARG A 120 -0.44 -3.91 -5.44
CA ARG A 120 0.60 -2.90 -5.08
C ARG A 120 -0.02 -1.55 -4.68
N THR A 121 -1.11 -1.17 -5.32
CA THR A 121 -1.80 0.08 -5.08
C THR A 121 -2.57 0.00 -3.77
N LEU A 122 -3.26 -1.12 -3.53
CA LEU A 122 -3.91 -1.39 -2.25
C LEU A 122 -2.92 -1.41 -1.07
N ASN A 123 -1.73 -2.00 -1.25
CA ASN A 123 -0.66 -1.96 -0.25
C ASN A 123 -0.22 -0.53 0.05
N THR A 124 -0.07 0.30 -0.98
CA THR A 124 0.28 1.72 -0.81
C THR A 124 -0.79 2.45 -0.01
N TYR A 125 -2.07 2.24 -0.33
CA TYR A 125 -3.17 2.80 0.44
C TYR A 125 -3.12 2.33 1.90
N PHE A 126 -2.92 1.04 2.15
CA PHE A 126 -2.81 0.49 3.49
C PHE A 126 -1.64 1.10 4.29
N TYR A 127 -0.46 1.25 3.69
CA TYR A 127 0.69 1.89 4.36
C TYR A 127 0.41 3.36 4.69
N THR A 128 -0.16 4.11 3.75
CA THR A 128 -0.60 5.48 3.98
C THR A 128 -1.61 5.54 5.14
N PHE A 129 -2.59 4.63 5.19
CA PHE A 129 -3.57 4.54 6.28
C PHE A 129 -2.91 4.29 7.64
N VAL A 130 -2.02 3.30 7.74
CA VAL A 130 -1.34 2.95 8.99
C VAL A 130 -0.48 4.12 9.49
N LEU A 131 0.32 4.73 8.62
CA LEU A 131 1.17 5.85 8.98
C LEU A 131 0.37 7.09 9.38
N MET A 132 -0.65 7.45 8.60
CA MET A 132 -1.51 8.60 8.89
C MET A 132 -2.33 8.40 10.16
N SER A 133 -2.86 7.19 10.39
CA SER A 133 -3.59 6.90 11.62
C SER A 133 -2.70 6.95 12.86
N CYS A 134 -1.45 6.47 12.77
CA CYS A 134 -0.46 6.66 13.83
C CYS A 134 -0.18 8.15 14.10
N ALA A 135 -0.01 8.96 13.04
CA ALA A 135 0.16 10.40 13.18
C ALA A 135 -1.05 11.08 13.83
N LEU A 136 -2.27 10.66 13.48
CA LEU A 136 -3.50 11.14 14.11
C LEU A 136 -3.58 10.74 15.59
N VAL A 137 -3.23 9.51 15.94
CA VAL A 137 -3.18 9.05 17.33
C VAL A 137 -2.22 9.91 18.16
N LEU A 138 -1.03 10.21 17.63
CA LEU A 138 -0.08 11.10 18.29
C LEU A 138 -0.59 12.53 18.41
N TYR A 139 -1.30 13.04 17.39
CA TYR A 139 -1.91 14.36 17.44
C TYR A 139 -2.98 14.44 18.53
N TRP A 140 -3.87 13.44 18.60
CA TRP A 140 -4.91 13.32 19.62
C TRP A 140 -4.30 13.14 21.02
N LEU A 141 -3.22 12.37 21.15
CA LEU A 141 -2.46 12.25 22.40
C LEU A 141 -1.93 13.62 22.84
N GLY A 142 -1.30 14.38 21.95
CA GLY A 142 -0.80 15.72 22.25
C GLY A 142 -1.94 16.66 22.68
N TRP A 143 -3.06 16.65 21.96
CA TRP A 143 -4.25 17.43 22.34
C TRP A 143 -4.76 17.06 23.74
N ALA A 144 -4.84 15.75 24.05
CA ALA A 144 -5.29 15.27 25.35
C ALA A 144 -4.33 15.64 26.48
N GLN A 145 -3.02 15.53 26.25
CA GLN A 145 -1.98 15.93 27.21
C GLN A 145 -2.05 17.42 27.54
N ARG A 146 -2.15 18.30 26.54
CA ARG A 146 -2.28 19.75 26.74
C ARG A 146 -3.54 20.11 27.53
N ARG A 147 -4.67 19.48 27.17
CA ARG A 147 -5.93 19.70 27.88
C ARG A 147 -5.93 19.19 29.32
N ALA A 148 -5.11 18.18 29.63
CA ALA A 148 -4.93 17.68 30.99
C ALA A 148 -4.01 18.60 31.81
N GLU A 149 -2.92 19.09 31.23
CA GLU A 149 -2.01 20.07 31.85
C GLU A 149 -2.73 21.37 32.22
N ASP A 150 -3.62 21.86 31.35
CA ASP A 150 -4.44 23.05 31.61
C ASP A 150 -5.43 22.87 32.78
N ARG A 151 -5.79 21.63 33.12
CA ARG A 151 -6.84 21.31 34.11
C ARG A 151 -6.30 20.85 35.46
N LEU A 152 -5.14 20.20 35.48
CA LEU A 152 -4.54 19.63 36.68
C LEU A 152 -3.01 19.75 36.57
N PRO A 153 -2.33 20.52 37.44
CA PRO A 153 -0.87 20.48 37.53
C PRO A 153 -0.46 19.13 38.12
N PHE A 154 -0.35 18.10 37.29
CA PHE A 154 0.05 16.77 37.74
C PHE A 154 1.54 16.77 38.08
N ALA A 155 1.85 16.50 39.36
CA ALA A 155 3.20 16.22 39.82
C ALA A 155 3.74 14.96 39.11
N ALA A 156 4.98 15.02 38.64
CA ALA A 156 5.67 13.92 37.97
C ALA A 156 5.79 12.70 38.90
N ILE A 157 4.95 11.69 38.70
CA ILE A 157 5.05 10.40 39.42
C ILE A 157 6.26 9.63 38.85
N GLY A 158 7.12 9.12 39.75
CA GLY A 158 8.47 8.60 39.50
C GLY A 158 8.64 7.57 38.37
N THR A 159 9.83 7.62 37.76
CA THR A 159 10.20 6.99 36.48
C THR A 159 10.59 5.50 36.57
N ALA A 160 11.22 5.05 37.66
CA ALA A 160 11.83 3.72 37.71
C ALA A 160 10.84 2.53 37.69
N ARG A 161 9.71 2.61 38.40
CA ARG A 161 8.64 1.57 38.37
C ARG A 161 7.88 1.58 37.05
N ARG A 162 7.88 2.71 36.34
CA ARG A 162 7.29 2.84 35.00
C ARG A 162 8.11 2.09 33.96
N ASP A 163 9.43 2.03 34.08
CA ASP A 163 10.29 1.41 33.05
C ASP A 163 10.17 -0.13 33.00
N GLY A 164 10.03 -0.80 34.14
CA GLY A 164 9.76 -2.25 34.17
C GLY A 164 8.37 -2.62 33.62
N LEU A 165 7.35 -1.86 34.01
CA LEU A 165 6.00 -2.00 33.44
C LEU A 165 6.00 -1.65 31.94
N ARG A 166 6.89 -0.73 31.52
CA ARG A 166 7.09 -0.35 30.12
C ARG A 166 7.69 -1.46 29.29
N LEU A 167 8.71 -2.13 29.79
CA LEU A 167 9.26 -3.27 29.06
C LEU A 167 8.25 -4.41 28.97
N ALA A 168 7.50 -4.68 30.04
CA ALA A 168 6.51 -5.75 30.07
C ALA A 168 5.33 -5.52 29.11
N ALA A 169 4.74 -4.32 29.08
CA ALA A 169 3.66 -4.03 28.14
C ALA A 169 4.16 -3.92 26.68
N PHE A 170 5.41 -3.52 26.45
CA PHE A 170 6.02 -3.56 25.11
C PHE A 170 6.20 -5.00 24.63
N ALA A 171 6.73 -5.87 25.50
CA ALA A 171 6.84 -7.29 25.21
C ALA A 171 5.47 -7.94 24.97
N ALA A 172 4.46 -7.62 25.78
CA ALA A 172 3.09 -8.13 25.58
C ALA A 172 2.50 -7.70 24.23
N ALA A 173 2.71 -6.45 23.83
CA ALA A 173 2.27 -5.94 22.53
C ALA A 173 3.01 -6.61 21.36
N LEU A 174 4.32 -6.84 21.48
CA LEU A 174 5.09 -7.62 20.51
C LEU A 174 4.58 -9.06 20.40
N VAL A 175 4.26 -9.70 21.52
CA VAL A 175 3.67 -11.05 21.54
C VAL A 175 2.31 -11.05 20.84
N LEU A 176 1.44 -10.06 21.10
CA LEU A 176 0.14 -9.93 20.42
C LEU A 176 0.30 -9.76 18.91
N LEU A 177 1.28 -8.97 18.46
CA LEU A 177 1.59 -8.81 17.04
C LEU A 177 2.11 -10.12 16.43
N ALA A 178 3.03 -10.81 17.12
CA ALA A 178 3.56 -12.10 16.67
C ALA A 178 2.44 -13.17 16.58
N VAL A 179 1.56 -13.23 17.58
CA VAL A 179 0.37 -14.09 17.56
C VAL A 179 -0.52 -13.71 16.38
N GLY A 180 -0.79 -12.43 16.14
CA GLY A 180 -1.56 -11.97 14.98
C GLY A 180 -0.95 -12.42 13.65
N CYS A 181 0.37 -12.36 13.49
CA CYS A 181 1.07 -12.83 12.30
C CYS A 181 0.99 -14.36 12.15
N VAL A 182 1.13 -15.13 13.22
CA VAL A 182 1.06 -16.60 13.20
C VAL A 182 -0.39 -17.08 12.97
N SER A 183 -1.36 -16.35 13.50
CA SER A 183 -2.80 -16.62 13.35
C SER A 183 -3.37 -16.05 12.05
N TYR A 184 -2.55 -15.48 11.16
CA TYR A 184 -3.02 -14.99 9.87
C TYR A 184 -3.40 -16.16 8.96
N ARG A 185 -4.68 -16.22 8.60
CA ARG A 185 -5.25 -17.19 7.69
C ARG A 185 -6.12 -16.50 6.64
N PRO A 186 -5.58 -16.23 5.43
CA PRO A 186 -6.40 -15.75 4.34
C PRO A 186 -7.45 -16.80 3.95
N GLU A 187 -8.60 -16.35 3.45
CA GLU A 187 -9.63 -17.25 2.94
C GLU A 187 -9.05 -18.16 1.85
N GLY A 188 -9.32 -19.46 1.96
CA GLY A 188 -8.79 -20.48 1.05
C GLY A 188 -7.44 -21.08 1.46
N SER A 189 -6.75 -20.59 2.50
CA SER A 189 -5.49 -21.22 2.93
C SER A 189 -5.74 -22.48 3.79
N ALA A 190 -5.00 -23.55 3.48
CA ALA A 190 -5.00 -24.80 4.25
C ALA A 190 -4.28 -24.62 5.60
N ASP A 191 -3.24 -23.80 5.63
CA ASP A 191 -2.35 -23.65 6.77
C ASP A 191 -2.68 -22.40 7.61
N TRP A 192 -2.40 -22.48 8.91
CA TRP A 192 -2.28 -21.34 9.82
C TRP A 192 -0.80 -21.16 10.13
N SER A 193 -0.14 -20.09 9.67
CA SER A 193 1.25 -19.80 10.06
C SER A 193 1.79 -18.54 9.39
N LEU A 194 3.02 -18.17 9.78
CA LEU A 194 3.88 -17.23 9.07
C LEU A 194 4.08 -17.59 7.58
N TRP A 195 3.86 -18.84 7.15
CA TRP A 195 3.97 -19.24 5.75
C TRP A 195 2.93 -18.59 4.84
N ASN A 196 1.83 -18.06 5.39
CA ASN A 196 0.84 -17.29 4.63
C ASN A 196 1.25 -15.82 4.42
N THR A 197 2.31 -15.35 5.09
CA THR A 197 2.85 -14.01 4.84
C THR A 197 3.68 -14.02 3.56
N ALA A 198 3.79 -12.87 2.87
CA ALA A 198 4.60 -12.76 1.66
C ALA A 198 6.06 -13.23 1.87
N SER A 199 6.67 -12.88 3.01
CA SER A 199 8.03 -13.32 3.34
C SER A 199 8.09 -14.82 3.65
N GLY A 200 7.12 -15.34 4.41
CA GLY A 200 7.07 -16.76 4.72
C GLY A 200 6.87 -17.61 3.47
N SER A 201 5.93 -17.23 2.60
CA SER A 201 5.65 -17.97 1.38
C SER A 201 6.83 -17.95 0.40
N ALA A 202 7.57 -16.84 0.33
CA ALA A 202 8.82 -16.76 -0.43
C ALA A 202 9.90 -17.71 0.14
N VAL A 203 10.09 -17.74 1.47
CA VAL A 203 11.03 -18.68 2.09
C VAL A 203 10.61 -20.13 1.85
N ARG A 204 9.32 -20.44 1.97
CA ARG A 204 8.79 -21.77 1.68
C ARG A 204 9.09 -22.16 0.23
N SER A 205 8.84 -21.26 -0.72
CA SER A 205 9.11 -21.48 -2.14
C SER A 205 10.58 -21.75 -2.44
N LEU A 206 11.50 -21.07 -1.75
CA LEU A 206 12.93 -21.33 -1.83
C LEU A 206 13.30 -22.71 -1.23
N MET A 207 12.73 -23.05 -0.07
CA MET A 207 13.01 -24.31 0.62
C MET A 207 12.46 -25.53 -0.11
N THR A 208 11.29 -25.42 -0.74
CA THR A 208 10.65 -26.52 -1.47
C THR A 208 11.20 -26.70 -2.89
N GLY A 209 12.03 -25.77 -3.38
CA GLY A 209 12.50 -25.76 -4.76
C GLY A 209 11.48 -25.25 -5.77
N GLN A 210 10.30 -24.80 -5.32
CA GLN A 210 9.26 -24.23 -6.18
C GLN A 210 9.78 -23.01 -6.94
N ALA A 211 10.53 -22.13 -6.28
CA ALA A 211 11.15 -20.97 -6.92
C ALA A 211 12.11 -21.39 -8.05
N ALA A 212 12.93 -22.42 -7.82
CA ALA A 212 13.89 -22.90 -8.80
C ALA A 212 13.22 -23.58 -10.00
N ALA A 213 12.13 -24.32 -9.76
CA ALA A 213 11.33 -24.91 -10.83
C ALA A 213 10.66 -23.83 -11.69
N TYR A 214 10.10 -22.79 -11.06
CA TYR A 214 9.51 -21.66 -11.76
C TYR A 214 10.55 -20.87 -12.58
N ASP A 215 11.73 -20.62 -12.01
CA ASP A 215 12.85 -19.96 -12.68
C ASP A 215 13.28 -20.73 -13.94
N ALA A 216 13.49 -22.04 -13.83
CA ALA A 216 13.82 -22.88 -14.98
C ALA A 216 12.73 -22.91 -16.06
N ALA A 217 11.45 -22.86 -15.67
CA ALA A 217 10.34 -22.80 -16.62
C ALA A 217 10.27 -21.44 -17.34
N MET A 218 10.55 -20.34 -16.64
CA MET A 218 10.62 -19.00 -17.25
C MET A 218 11.84 -18.86 -18.15
N ASP A 219 13.01 -19.38 -17.76
CA ASP A 219 14.22 -19.41 -18.60
C ASP A 219 13.99 -20.21 -19.89
N ALA A 220 13.32 -21.36 -19.81
CA ALA A 220 12.97 -22.14 -20.99
C ALA A 220 12.02 -21.39 -21.93
N ARG A 221 11.03 -20.69 -21.36
CA ARG A 221 10.11 -19.82 -22.12
C ARG A 221 10.87 -18.68 -22.78
N ASP A 222 11.74 -17.99 -22.05
CA ASP A 222 12.53 -16.88 -22.56
C ASP A 222 13.50 -17.33 -23.66
N ALA A 223 14.16 -18.48 -23.50
CA ALA A 223 15.00 -19.08 -24.54
C ALA A 223 14.20 -19.37 -25.83
N ALA A 224 13.00 -19.95 -25.71
CA ALA A 224 12.15 -20.22 -26.87
C ALA A 224 11.67 -18.93 -27.57
N MET A 225 11.39 -17.88 -26.80
CA MET A 225 10.98 -16.58 -27.33
C MET A 225 12.15 -15.79 -27.93
N ASN A 226 13.38 -15.96 -27.45
CA ASN A 226 14.55 -15.28 -28.00
C ASN A 226 15.23 -16.04 -29.15
N ASP A 227 14.88 -17.30 -29.41
CA ASP A 227 15.42 -18.08 -30.54
C ASP A 227 14.97 -17.49 -31.90
N PRO A 228 15.88 -16.95 -32.73
CA PRO A 228 15.54 -16.37 -34.03
C PRO A 228 14.97 -17.38 -35.03
N GLU A 229 15.32 -18.66 -34.92
CA GLU A 229 14.83 -19.71 -35.82
C GLU A 229 13.40 -20.12 -35.48
N ASN A 230 13.02 -19.98 -34.20
CA ASN A 230 11.67 -20.24 -33.74
C ASN A 230 10.75 -19.04 -34.01
N THR A 231 10.10 -19.06 -35.18
CA THR A 231 9.15 -18.03 -35.60
C THR A 231 7.73 -18.22 -35.06
N ARG A 232 7.43 -19.40 -34.49
CA ARG A 232 6.10 -19.79 -33.98
C ARG A 232 6.18 -20.55 -32.64
N PRO A 233 6.68 -19.93 -31.57
CA PRO A 233 6.83 -20.59 -30.28
C PRO A 233 5.49 -21.03 -29.69
N VAL A 234 5.48 -22.24 -29.13
CA VAL A 234 4.39 -22.79 -28.33
C VAL A 234 4.80 -22.75 -26.86
N LEU A 235 4.06 -22.01 -26.04
CA LEU A 235 4.38 -21.80 -24.63
C LEU A 235 3.53 -22.69 -23.74
N THR A 236 4.15 -23.33 -22.76
CA THR A 236 3.45 -24.16 -21.77
C THR A 236 3.09 -23.32 -20.54
N PRO A 237 1.84 -23.38 -20.05
CA PRO A 237 1.46 -22.80 -18.76
C PRO A 237 2.27 -23.37 -17.61
N VAL A 238 2.55 -22.56 -16.60
CA VAL A 238 3.21 -22.98 -15.37
C VAL A 238 2.21 -22.97 -14.23
N ASP A 239 1.93 -24.14 -13.64
CA ASP A 239 0.89 -24.28 -12.62
C ASP A 239 1.40 -24.05 -11.19
N ASP A 240 2.61 -24.53 -10.87
CA ASP A 240 3.18 -24.45 -9.51
C ASP A 240 3.96 -23.15 -9.26
N ILE A 241 3.28 -22.02 -9.42
CA ILE A 241 3.88 -20.69 -9.30
C ILE A 241 4.06 -20.31 -7.82
N PRO A 242 5.22 -19.77 -7.41
CA PRO A 242 5.38 -19.20 -6.09
C PRO A 242 4.31 -18.14 -5.81
N SER A 243 3.57 -18.29 -4.71
CA SER A 243 2.51 -17.35 -4.31
C SER A 243 2.93 -15.87 -4.15
N ALA A 244 4.24 -15.60 -4.12
CA ALA A 244 4.78 -14.24 -4.13
C ALA A 244 4.67 -13.55 -5.50
N PHE A 245 4.50 -14.33 -6.57
CA PHE A 245 4.33 -13.83 -7.94
C PHE A 245 2.85 -13.79 -8.33
N MET A 246 2.56 -13.02 -9.39
CA MET A 246 1.26 -13.09 -10.04
C MET A 246 1.09 -14.43 -10.77
N GLY A 247 -0.16 -14.82 -11.03
CA GLY A 247 -0.45 -16.01 -11.83
C GLY A 247 0.17 -15.94 -13.24
N ASP A 248 0.27 -17.09 -13.92
CA ASP A 248 0.87 -17.14 -15.25
C ASP A 248 0.05 -16.30 -16.23
N ALA A 249 0.74 -15.51 -17.05
CA ALA A 249 0.14 -14.72 -18.11
C ALA A 249 -0.61 -15.60 -19.13
N LEU A 250 -0.24 -16.88 -19.26
CA LEU A 250 -0.93 -17.84 -20.12
C LEU A 250 -2.30 -18.29 -19.58
N ASN A 251 -2.61 -17.98 -18.32
CA ASN A 251 -3.91 -18.25 -17.69
C ASN A 251 -4.79 -16.99 -17.59
N ALA A 252 -4.43 -15.92 -18.29
CA ALA A 252 -5.20 -14.67 -18.27
C ALA A 252 -6.51 -14.78 -19.07
N ASP A 253 -7.58 -14.14 -18.59
CA ASP A 253 -8.88 -14.09 -19.28
C ASP A 253 -8.78 -13.52 -20.71
N ASN A 254 -7.77 -12.68 -20.97
CA ASN A 254 -7.48 -12.06 -22.26
C ASN A 254 -6.24 -12.69 -22.94
N LEU A 255 -6.11 -14.03 -22.88
CA LEU A 255 -4.97 -14.77 -23.41
C LEU A 255 -4.55 -14.36 -24.83
N ASP A 256 -5.51 -14.22 -25.76
CA ASP A 256 -5.20 -13.82 -27.16
C ASP A 256 -4.50 -12.47 -27.23
N TYR A 257 -4.91 -11.53 -26.38
CA TYR A 257 -4.26 -10.22 -26.30
C TYR A 257 -2.83 -10.36 -25.76
N VAL A 258 -2.62 -11.16 -24.70
CA VAL A 258 -1.29 -11.43 -24.15
C VAL A 258 -0.36 -12.07 -25.19
N LEU A 259 -0.84 -13.09 -25.91
CA LEU A 259 -0.07 -13.78 -26.95
C LEU A 259 0.29 -12.86 -28.12
N SER A 260 -0.63 -11.97 -28.52
CA SER A 260 -0.34 -10.98 -29.56
C SER A 260 0.72 -9.95 -29.14
N LEU A 261 0.71 -9.51 -27.88
CA LEU A 261 1.77 -8.65 -27.33
C LEU A 261 3.11 -9.35 -27.30
N TYR A 262 3.16 -10.64 -26.96
CA TYR A 262 4.38 -11.43 -27.02
C TYR A 262 4.90 -11.58 -28.44
N ALA A 263 4.02 -11.82 -29.41
CA ALA A 263 4.41 -11.91 -30.82
C ALA A 263 4.99 -10.58 -31.31
N GLU A 264 4.37 -9.45 -30.96
CA GLU A 264 4.84 -8.12 -31.32
C GLU A 264 6.19 -7.80 -30.68
N TYR A 265 6.34 -8.02 -29.37
CA TYR A 265 7.55 -7.67 -28.64
C TYR A 265 8.77 -8.49 -29.06
N TYR A 266 8.61 -9.80 -29.29
CA TYR A 266 9.69 -10.70 -29.68
C TYR A 266 9.81 -10.91 -31.20
N GLU A 267 9.08 -10.11 -32.00
CA GLU A 267 9.07 -10.17 -33.47
C GLU A 267 8.76 -11.58 -34.03
N LYS A 268 7.81 -12.29 -33.41
CA LYS A 268 7.36 -13.62 -33.84
C LYS A 268 6.21 -13.52 -34.82
N GLN A 269 6.08 -14.51 -35.71
CA GLN A 269 4.92 -14.59 -36.60
C GLN A 269 3.64 -14.91 -35.83
N GLN A 270 3.75 -15.75 -34.80
CA GLN A 270 2.64 -16.16 -33.96
C GLN A 270 3.19 -16.76 -32.66
N VAL A 271 2.51 -16.54 -31.54
CA VAL A 271 2.78 -17.24 -30.27
C VAL A 271 1.50 -17.95 -29.88
N THR A 272 1.59 -19.22 -29.51
CA THR A 272 0.43 -20.01 -29.05
C THR A 272 0.70 -20.60 -27.68
N ALA A 273 -0.34 -20.84 -26.90
CA ALA A 273 -0.25 -21.63 -25.68
C ALA A 273 -0.46 -23.12 -26.01
N ALA A 274 0.25 -24.02 -25.34
CA ALA A 274 -0.10 -25.44 -25.35
C ALA A 274 -1.44 -25.63 -24.62
N GLU A 275 -2.34 -26.47 -25.15
CA GLU A 275 -3.54 -26.89 -24.42
C GLU A 275 -3.08 -27.68 -23.19
N GLY A 276 -3.55 -27.30 -22.00
CA GLY A 276 -3.29 -28.04 -20.77
C GLY A 276 -3.91 -29.44 -20.83
N GLU A 277 -3.22 -30.45 -20.32
CA GLU A 277 -3.79 -31.79 -20.09
C GLU A 277 -4.91 -31.77 -19.04
#